data_AF-A0A1G9MN56-F1
#
_entry.id   AF-A0A1G9MN56-F1
#
_cell.length_a   1.000
_cell.length_b   1.000
_cell.length_c   1.000
_cell.angle_alpha   90.00
_cell.angle_beta   90.00
_cell.angle_gamma   90.00
#
_symmetry.space_group_name_H-M   'P 1'
#
loop_
_entity.id
_entity.type
_entity.pdbx_description
1 polymer ?
#
loop_
_entity_poly.entity_id
_entity_poly.type
_entity_poly.pdbx_seq_one_letter_code
_entity_poly.pdbx_strand_id
1 'polypeptide(L)'
;MTMCSCCAKKPVYVRKRLLCRACNERWQRAGRPDTGPPPPSKGGRPRDRATDERAAETKQALADGTATLTELAERFGVTHQTVMYYRDRAEEE
;
A
#
# COMPACT_ATOMS: atom_id res chain seq x y z
N MET A 1 -13.68 8.24 -15.58
CA MET A 1 -12.29 7.90 -15.97
C MET A 1 -12.00 6.48 -15.52
N THR A 2 -11.92 5.50 -16.42
CA THR A 2 -11.78 4.09 -16.03
C THR A 2 -10.38 3.85 -15.47
N MET A 3 -10.25 3.54 -14.19
CA MET A 3 -8.96 3.17 -13.56
C MET A 3 -8.73 1.67 -13.67
N CYS A 4 -7.46 1.25 -13.68
CA CYS A 4 -7.12 -0.17 -13.61
C CYS A 4 -7.62 -0.77 -12.30
N SER A 5 -8.50 -1.78 -12.34
CA SER A 5 -9.01 -2.47 -11.14
C SER A 5 -7.89 -3.16 -10.34
N CYS A 6 -6.76 -3.43 -10.98
CA CYS A 6 -5.63 -4.14 -10.42
C CYS A 6 -4.66 -3.25 -9.62
N CYS A 7 -4.47 -2.00 -10.06
CA CYS A 7 -3.43 -1.12 -9.52
C CYS A 7 -3.82 0.35 -9.43
N ALA A 8 -5.09 0.68 -9.68
CA ALA A 8 -5.67 2.03 -9.69
C ALA A 8 -4.97 3.06 -10.61
N LYS A 9 -3.96 2.66 -11.40
CA LYS A 9 -3.30 3.53 -12.38
C LYS A 9 -4.21 3.82 -13.59
N LYS A 10 -4.10 5.02 -14.16
CA LYS A 10 -4.76 5.39 -15.43
C LYS A 10 -4.26 4.46 -16.55
N PRO A 11 -5.14 3.71 -17.22
CA PRO A 11 -4.73 2.82 -18.31
C PRO A 11 -4.34 3.65 -19.54
N VAL A 12 -3.18 3.32 -20.13
CA VAL A 12 -2.65 3.99 -21.33
C VAL A 12 -3.42 3.57 -22.61
N TYR A 13 -4.25 2.53 -22.54
CA TYR A 13 -5.02 2.05 -23.70
C TYR A 13 -6.44 1.66 -23.28
N VAL A 14 -7.40 2.55 -23.55
CA VAL A 14 -8.82 2.38 -23.22
C VAL A 14 -9.54 1.78 -24.42
N ARG A 15 -9.52 0.45 -24.54
CA ARG A 15 -10.54 -0.26 -25.32
C ARG A 15 -11.03 -1.45 -24.49
N LYS A 16 -12.15 -1.22 -23.79
CA LYS A 16 -13.00 -2.25 -23.17
C LYS A 16 -12.40 -3.12 -22.05
N ARG A 17 -11.20 -2.83 -21.53
CA ARG A 17 -10.55 -3.64 -20.48
C ARG A 17 -10.45 -2.89 -19.15
N LEU A 18 -10.78 -3.58 -18.06
CA LEU A 18 -10.68 -3.09 -16.67
C LEU A 18 -9.22 -2.99 -16.17
N LEU A 19 -8.21 -3.33 -16.99
CA LEU A 19 -6.81 -3.45 -16.61
C LEU A 19 -5.91 -2.56 -17.47
N CYS A 20 -4.85 -2.02 -16.88
CA CYS A 20 -3.75 -1.41 -17.64
C CYS A 20 -2.91 -2.49 -18.33
N ARG A 21 -2.16 -2.11 -19.38
CA ARG A 21 -1.32 -3.00 -20.19
C ARG A 21 -0.44 -3.94 -19.34
N ALA A 22 0.30 -3.39 -18.38
CA ALA A 22 1.20 -4.17 -17.53
C ALA A 22 0.48 -5.21 -16.66
N CYS A 23 -0.70 -4.86 -16.12
CA CYS A 23 -1.51 -5.80 -15.35
C CYS A 23 -2.11 -6.89 -16.23
N ASN A 24 -2.54 -6.54 -17.45
CA ASN A 24 -3.04 -7.49 -18.45
C ASN A 24 -1.95 -8.48 -18.90
N GLU A 25 -0.74 -8.00 -19.22
CA GLU A 25 0.41 -8.84 -19.60
C GLU A 25 0.81 -9.80 -18.47
N ARG A 26 0.79 -9.33 -17.22
CA ARG A 26 1.05 -10.18 -16.04
C ARG A 26 -0.02 -11.25 -15.85
N TRP A 27 -1.28 -10.91 -16.09
CA TRP A 27 -2.40 -11.84 -15.99
C TRP A 27 -2.35 -12.95 -17.05
N GLN A 28 -2.06 -12.56 -18.29
CA GLN A 28 -1.87 -13.50 -19.40
C GLN A 28 -0.68 -14.45 -19.16
N ARG A 29 0.46 -13.94 -18.65
CA ARG A 29 1.61 -14.78 -18.25
C ARG A 29 1.30 -15.76 -17.12
N ALA A 30 0.34 -15.43 -16.25
CA ALA A 30 -0.11 -16.32 -15.18
C ALA A 30 -1.10 -17.41 -15.67
N GLY A 31 -1.32 -17.53 -17.00
CA GLY A 31 -2.18 -18.55 -17.59
C GLY A 31 -3.68 -18.23 -17.47
N ARG A 32 -4.05 -16.98 -17.21
CA ARG A 32 -5.44 -16.56 -17.03
C ARG A 32 -5.93 -15.81 -18.28
N PRO A 33 -6.90 -16.35 -19.04
CA PRO A 33 -7.36 -15.76 -20.29
C PRO A 33 -8.24 -14.51 -20.07
N ASP A 34 -8.51 -13.78 -21.15
CA ASP A 34 -9.32 -12.55 -21.15
C ASP A 34 -10.78 -12.75 -20.73
N THR A 35 -11.26 -13.99 -20.74
CA THR A 35 -12.61 -14.40 -20.34
C THR A 35 -12.70 -14.84 -18.88
N GLY A 36 -11.59 -14.86 -18.13
CA GLY A 36 -11.56 -15.21 -16.72
C GLY A 36 -12.02 -14.06 -15.80
N PRO A 37 -12.28 -14.34 -14.52
CA PRO A 37 -12.54 -13.28 -13.54
C PRO A 37 -11.37 -12.28 -13.55
N PRO A 38 -11.62 -10.97 -13.33
CA PRO A 38 -10.57 -9.98 -13.32
C PRO A 38 -9.50 -10.37 -12.28
N PRO A 39 -8.21 -10.09 -12.55
CA PRO A 39 -7.17 -10.32 -11.56
C PRO A 39 -7.58 -9.66 -10.24
N PRO A 40 -7.33 -10.32 -9.09
CA PRO A 40 -7.53 -9.67 -7.82
C PRO A 40 -6.79 -8.33 -7.86
N SER A 41 -7.43 -7.27 -7.37
CA SER A 41 -6.71 -6.03 -7.07
C SER A 41 -5.43 -6.42 -6.35
N LYS A 42 -4.28 -5.79 -6.69
CA LYS A 42 -3.09 -5.94 -5.85
C LYS A 42 -3.56 -5.63 -4.44
N GLY A 43 -3.81 -6.65 -3.64
CA GLY A 43 -4.31 -6.48 -2.30
C GLY A 43 -3.29 -5.59 -1.65
N GLY A 44 -3.72 -4.43 -1.14
CA GLY A 44 -2.92 -3.75 -0.14
C GLY A 44 -2.49 -4.82 0.85
N ARG A 45 -1.22 -4.80 1.26
CA ARG A 45 -0.73 -5.72 2.29
C ARG A 45 -1.79 -5.75 3.40
N PRO A 46 -2.29 -6.92 3.81
CA PRO A 46 -3.36 -6.99 4.79
C PRO A 46 -3.00 -6.09 5.97
N ARG A 47 -3.98 -5.31 6.46
CA ARG A 47 -3.79 -4.39 7.58
C ARG A 47 -3.21 -5.19 8.75
N ASP A 48 -1.96 -4.90 9.05
CA ASP A 48 -1.24 -5.54 10.13
C ASP A 48 -1.56 -4.74 11.39
N ARG A 49 -2.28 -5.35 12.33
CA ARG A 49 -2.77 -4.67 13.54
C ARG A 49 -1.61 -4.06 14.33
N ALA A 50 -0.48 -4.75 14.40
CA ALA A 50 0.71 -4.23 15.08
C ALA A 50 1.26 -2.99 14.36
N THR A 51 1.21 -2.93 13.03
CA THR A 51 1.58 -1.75 12.25
C THR A 51 0.66 -0.56 12.52
N ASP A 52 -0.65 -0.78 12.64
CA ASP A 52 -1.61 0.28 12.95
C ASP A 52 -1.44 0.79 14.41
N GLU A 53 -1.19 -0.12 15.36
CA GLU A 53 -0.87 0.24 16.76
C GLU A 53 0.43 1.06 16.85
N ARG A 54 1.47 0.68 16.11
CA ARG A 54 2.75 1.43 16.06
C ARG A 54 2.62 2.78 15.35
N ALA A 55 1.73 2.89 14.36
CA ALA A 55 1.41 4.15 13.72
C ALA A 55 0.74 5.13 14.68
N ALA A 56 -0.23 4.66 15.47
CA ALA A 56 -0.88 5.46 16.51
C ALA A 56 0.11 5.89 17.60
N GLU A 57 0.95 4.96 18.09
CA GLU A 57 1.98 5.26 19.11
C GLU A 57 3.00 6.29 18.60
N THR A 58 3.42 6.17 17.33
CA THR A 58 4.33 7.12 16.67
C THR A 58 3.70 8.50 16.56
N LYS A 59 2.44 8.60 16.14
CA LYS A 59 1.70 9.87 16.02
C LYS A 59 1.60 10.57 17.38
N GLN A 60 1.23 9.83 18.42
CA GLN A 60 1.11 10.37 19.77
C GLN A 60 2.46 10.85 20.31
N ALA A 61 3.51 10.03 20.20
CA ALA A 61 4.83 10.37 20.70
C ALA A 61 5.45 11.61 20.02
N LEU A 62 5.23 11.75 18.70
CA LEU A 62 5.66 12.93 17.95
C LEU A 62 4.82 14.17 18.28
N ALA A 63 3.50 14.02 18.48
CA ALA A 63 2.61 15.13 18.85
C ALA A 63 2.93 15.68 20.25
N ASP A 64 3.23 14.78 21.20
CA ASP A 64 3.59 15.15 22.57
C ASP A 64 5.06 15.62 22.69
N GLY A 65 5.85 15.49 21.62
CA GLY A 65 7.29 15.78 21.62
C GLY A 65 8.11 14.89 22.55
N THR A 66 7.59 13.71 22.90
CA THR A 66 8.19 12.80 23.90
C THR A 66 9.25 11.88 23.33
N ALA A 67 9.30 11.71 22.01
CA ALA A 67 10.32 10.93 21.32
C ALA A 67 10.55 11.43 19.89
N THR A 68 11.78 11.30 19.42
CA THR A 68 12.17 11.49 18.02
C THR A 68 11.95 10.21 17.20
N LEU A 69 11.97 10.33 15.87
CA LEU A 69 11.87 9.18 14.97
C LEU A 69 12.97 8.12 15.21
N THR A 70 14.17 8.57 15.59
CA THR A 70 15.30 7.69 15.91
C THR A 70 15.03 6.89 17.18
N GLU A 71 14.58 7.55 18.25
CA GLU A 71 14.26 6.88 19.53
C GLU A 71 13.09 5.90 19.39
N LEU A 72 12.11 6.23 18.54
CA LEU A 72 11.01 5.32 18.20
C LEU A 72 11.49 4.10 17.41
N ALA A 73 12.45 4.27 16.49
CA ALA A 73 13.02 3.17 15.73
C ALA A 73 13.74 2.17 16.65
N GLU A 74 14.53 2.68 17.59
CA GLU A 74 15.19 1.87 18.62
C GLU A 74 14.17 1.17 19.54
N ARG A 75 13.14 1.90 20.00
CA ARG A 75 12.08 1.35 20.86
C ARG A 75 11.31 0.21 20.20
N PHE A 76 11.03 0.33 18.91
CA PHE A 76 10.29 -0.70 18.17
C PHE A 76 11.20 -1.79 17.61
N GLY A 77 12.52 -1.63 17.67
CA GLY A 77 13.47 -2.55 17.05
C GLY A 77 13.34 -2.58 15.53
N VAL A 78 12.96 -1.47 14.92
CA VAL A 78 12.75 -1.34 13.46
C VAL A 78 13.67 -0.29 12.85
N THR A 79 13.72 -0.23 11.53
CA THR A 79 14.52 0.79 10.85
C THR A 79 13.85 2.16 10.92
N HIS A 80 14.65 3.23 10.83
CA HIS A 80 14.13 4.60 10.73
C HIS A 80 13.14 4.77 9.57
N GLN A 81 13.36 4.11 8.43
CA GLN A 81 12.43 4.13 7.29
C GLN A 81 11.07 3.52 7.64
N THR A 82 11.05 2.48 8.49
CA THR A 82 9.82 1.86 8.97
C THR A 82 9.02 2.80 9.86
N VAL A 83 9.68 3.60 10.71
CA VAL A 83 9.01 4.62 11.53
C VAL A 83 8.49 5.78 10.69
N MET A 84 9.21 6.21 9.66
CA MET A 84 8.69 7.19 8.69
C MET A 84 7.42 6.67 8.01
N TYR A 85 7.41 5.39 7.61
CA TYR A 85 6.21 4.75 7.07
C TYR A 85 5.04 4.75 8.07
N TYR A 86 5.30 4.50 9.37
CA TYR A 86 4.27 4.58 10.41
C TYR A 86 3.72 6.00 10.58
N ARG A 87 4.58 7.02 10.54
CA ARG A 87 4.17 8.42 10.58
C ARG A 87 3.27 8.78 9.39
N ASP A 88 3.73 8.52 8.17
CA ASP A 88 2.99 8.88 6.96
C ASP A 88 1.63 8.15 6.91
N ARG A 89 1.59 6.89 7.36
CA ARG A 89 0.36 6.10 7.49
C ARG A 89 -0.63 6.68 8.49
N ALA A 90 -0.15 7.30 9.57
CA ALA A 90 -0.99 7.90 10.60
C ALA A 90 -1.59 9.27 10.18
N GLU A 91 -1.09 9.85 9.08
CA GLU A 91 -1.64 11.06 8.44
C GLU A 91 -2.71 10.73 7.36
N GLU A 92 -2.79 9.47 6.91
CA GLU A 92 -3.81 9.01 5.95
C GLU A 92 -5.20 8.75 6.60
N GLU A 93 -5.33 8.90 7.92
CA GLU A 93 -6.59 8.82 8.69
C GLU A 93 -7.15 10.18 9.11
#